data_AF-A0A7S4KQI8-F1
#
_entry.id   AF-A0A7S4KQI8-F1
#
_cell.length_a   1.000
_cell.length_b   1.000
_cell.length_c   1.000
_cell.angle_alpha   90.00
_cell.angle_beta   90.00
_cell.angle_gamma   90.00
#
_symmetry.space_group_name_H-M   'P 1'
#
loop_
_entity.id
_entity.type
_entity.pdbx_description
1 polymer ?
#
loop_
_entity_poly.entity_id
_entity_poly.type
_entity_poly.pdbx_seq_one_letter_code
_entity_poly.pdbx_strand_id
1 'polypeptide(L)'
;ERFAALLAEEGKHGVAIQFLEKAKRQKEHHAPSLLSLLGFCYSQLGSRFYPEAMAALEKSCRLYESLRGEERKELGPVLGNLLRLKFVTGNWTRLNFFLSSFARIARESSRAEAPPPSNPVFVLAYPVDDSVLLSIAMLYAKGQRQKFAGATSLPLPRAPDLLELPAGKKLTIGFLAPGQGNGVGSHLASWSFWQHCKQSSRISCVLFSDKDEGEAGGRREVEHVQLTGELSRDA
;
A
#
# COMPACT_ATOMS: atom_id res chain seq x y z
N GLU A 1 -21.32 1.34 7.40
CA GLU A 1 -20.38 1.48 6.26
C GLU A 1 -19.30 2.50 6.55
N ARG A 2 -19.59 3.80 6.68
CA ARG A 2 -18.57 4.85 6.94
C ARG A 2 -17.64 4.54 8.12
N PHE A 3 -18.19 4.12 9.26
CA PHE A 3 -17.40 3.71 10.43
C PHE A 3 -16.46 2.52 10.14
N ALA A 4 -16.94 1.52 9.39
CA ALA A 4 -16.12 0.38 9.01
C ALA A 4 -15.04 0.75 7.98
N ALA A 5 -15.29 1.75 7.13
CA ALA A 5 -14.29 2.28 6.21
C ALA A 5 -13.14 2.94 6.99
N LEU A 6 -13.44 3.75 8.02
CA LEU A 6 -12.42 4.33 8.90
C LEU A 6 -11.59 3.25 9.61
N LEU A 7 -12.24 2.23 10.16
CA LEU A 7 -11.53 1.09 10.76
C LEU A 7 -10.62 0.37 9.76
N ALA A 8 -11.06 0.23 8.50
CA ALA A 8 -10.24 -0.36 7.45
C ALA A 8 -9.06 0.54 7.06
N GLU A 9 -9.22 1.87 7.04
CA GLU A 9 -8.13 2.83 6.83
C GLU A 9 -7.10 2.80 7.96
N GLU A 10 -7.54 2.56 9.20
CA GLU A 10 -6.66 2.37 10.37
C GLU A 10 -5.99 0.98 10.42
N GLY A 11 -6.19 0.12 9.41
CA GLY A 11 -5.65 -1.25 9.37
C GLY A 11 -6.39 -2.27 10.25
N LYS A 12 -7.48 -1.87 10.92
CA LYS A 12 -8.30 -2.75 11.79
C LYS A 12 -9.29 -3.59 10.96
N HIS A 13 -8.78 -4.31 9.97
CA HIS A 13 -9.57 -5.02 8.96
C HIS A 13 -10.49 -6.10 9.55
N GLY A 14 -10.02 -6.85 10.55
CA GLY A 14 -10.84 -7.87 11.21
C GLY A 14 -12.07 -7.29 11.92
N VAL A 15 -11.90 -6.14 12.59
CA VAL A 15 -13.01 -5.43 13.24
C VAL A 15 -13.95 -4.83 12.20
N ALA A 16 -13.40 -4.21 11.14
CA ALA A 16 -14.19 -3.66 10.04
C ALA A 16 -15.13 -4.72 9.41
N ILE A 17 -14.65 -5.95 9.20
CA ILE A 17 -15.45 -7.06 8.66
C ILE A 17 -16.67 -7.37 9.53
N GLN A 18 -16.55 -7.36 10.85
CA GLN A 18 -17.69 -7.62 11.75
C GLN A 18 -18.83 -6.62 11.52
N PHE A 19 -18.50 -5.33 11.40
CA PHE A 19 -19.48 -4.29 11.11
C PHE A 19 -20.05 -4.40 9.70
N LEU A 20 -19.23 -4.77 8.72
CA LEU A 20 -19.65 -4.89 7.33
C LEU A 20 -20.54 -6.10 7.09
N GLU A 21 -20.24 -7.27 7.67
CA GLU A 21 -21.10 -8.45 7.60
C GLU A 21 -22.43 -8.21 8.33
N LYS A 22 -22.41 -7.48 9.46
CA LYS A 22 -23.65 -7.04 10.12
C LYS A 22 -24.48 -6.14 9.20
N ALA A 23 -23.86 -5.15 8.55
CA ALA A 23 -24.54 -4.28 7.60
C ALA A 23 -25.07 -5.04 6.37
N LYS A 24 -24.32 -6.04 5.89
CA LYS A 24 -24.71 -6.91 4.77
C LYS A 24 -25.94 -7.76 5.07
N ARG A 25 -26.14 -8.17 6.33
CA ARG A 25 -27.33 -8.90 6.79
C ARG A 25 -28.56 -8.01 6.92
N GLN A 26 -28.36 -6.73 7.23
CA GLN A 26 -29.45 -5.76 7.44
C GLN A 26 -29.96 -5.12 6.16
N LYS A 27 -29.11 -5.00 5.13
CA LYS A 27 -29.51 -4.52 3.80
C LYS A 27 -29.89 -5.72 2.93
N GLU A 28 -31.17 -5.85 2.58
CA GLU A 28 -31.66 -6.87 1.62
C GLU A 28 -30.95 -6.75 0.24
N HIS A 29 -30.49 -5.55 -0.10
CA HIS A 29 -29.65 -5.31 -1.28
C HIS A 29 -28.19 -5.09 -0.88
N HIS A 30 -27.32 -6.00 -1.32
CA HIS A 30 -25.88 -5.87 -1.14
C HIS A 30 -25.33 -4.71 -1.98
N ALA A 31 -25.19 -3.52 -1.36
CA ALA A 31 -24.60 -2.37 -2.01
C ALA A 31 -23.18 -2.71 -2.53
N PRO A 32 -22.84 -2.31 -3.79
CA PRO A 32 -21.56 -2.70 -4.38
C PRO A 32 -20.36 -2.11 -3.64
N SER A 33 -20.51 -0.91 -3.05
CA SER A 33 -19.51 -0.27 -2.18
C SER A 33 -19.22 -1.08 -0.90
N LEU A 34 -20.26 -1.63 -0.27
CA LEU A 34 -20.13 -2.50 0.89
C LEU A 34 -19.37 -3.79 0.54
N LEU A 35 -19.70 -4.41 -0.59
CA LEU A 35 -19.03 -5.63 -1.07
C LEU A 35 -17.56 -5.36 -1.44
N SER A 36 -17.28 -4.21 -2.07
CA SER A 36 -15.93 -3.75 -2.37
C SER A 36 -15.09 -3.67 -1.10
N LEU A 37 -15.62 -2.99 -0.07
CA LEU A 37 -14.92 -2.80 1.19
C LEU A 37 -14.73 -4.10 1.98
N LEU A 38 -15.72 -5.01 1.96
CA LEU A 38 -15.57 -6.36 2.51
C LEU A 38 -14.43 -7.12 1.83
N GLY A 39 -14.42 -7.14 0.50
CA GLY A 39 -13.41 -7.85 -0.25
C GLY A 39 -12.01 -7.26 -0.07
N PHE A 40 -11.90 -5.93 0.02
CA PHE A 40 -10.66 -5.28 0.45
C PHE A 40 -10.22 -5.78 1.82
N CYS A 41 -11.08 -5.73 2.84
CA CYS A 41 -10.70 -6.15 4.20
C CYS A 41 -10.31 -7.63 4.27
N TYR A 42 -11.06 -8.54 3.63
CA TYR A 42 -10.71 -9.95 3.57
C TYR A 42 -9.33 -10.17 2.92
N SER A 43 -9.02 -9.45 1.85
CA SER A 43 -7.72 -9.58 1.18
C SER A 43 -6.54 -9.10 2.03
N GLN A 44 -6.77 -8.27 3.05
CA GLN A 44 -5.73 -7.83 4.00
C GLN A 44 -5.51 -8.84 5.14
N LEU A 45 -6.44 -9.77 5.38
CA LEU A 45 -6.29 -10.82 6.40
C LEU A 45 -5.48 -12.04 5.93
N GLY A 46 -4.99 -12.03 4.68
CA GLY A 46 -4.09 -13.05 4.14
C GLY A 46 -4.79 -14.18 3.38
N SER A 47 -3.98 -15.19 3.00
CA SER A 47 -4.33 -16.16 1.96
C SER A 47 -5.56 -17.01 2.25
N ARG A 48 -5.83 -17.28 3.53
CA ARG A 48 -7.02 -18.02 3.97
C ARG A 48 -8.33 -17.36 3.52
N PHE A 49 -8.35 -16.03 3.42
CA PHE A 49 -9.56 -15.24 3.12
C PHE A 49 -9.61 -14.75 1.66
N TYR A 50 -8.67 -15.17 0.81
CA TYR A 50 -8.68 -14.81 -0.61
C TYR A 50 -9.92 -15.30 -1.37
N PRO A 51 -10.48 -16.50 -1.10
CA PRO A 51 -11.73 -16.92 -1.73
C PRO A 51 -12.91 -15.98 -1.43
N GLU A 52 -13.08 -15.59 -0.18
CA GLU A 52 -14.12 -14.65 0.27
C GLU A 52 -13.90 -13.26 -0.32
N ALA A 53 -12.64 -12.81 -0.37
CA ALA A 53 -12.27 -11.55 -0.97
C ALA A 53 -12.61 -11.51 -2.46
N MET A 54 -12.24 -12.55 -3.21
CA MET A 54 -12.52 -12.67 -4.64
C MET A 54 -14.03 -12.69 -4.90
N ALA A 55 -14.78 -13.51 -4.16
CA ALA A 55 -16.23 -13.61 -4.32
C ALA A 55 -16.95 -12.28 -4.05
N ALA A 56 -16.54 -11.56 -2.99
CA ALA A 56 -17.10 -10.25 -2.65
C ALA A 56 -16.80 -9.21 -3.74
N LEU A 57 -15.54 -9.14 -4.21
CA LEU A 57 -15.13 -8.18 -5.22
C LEU A 57 -15.71 -8.49 -6.61
N GLU A 58 -15.83 -9.75 -7.01
CA GLU A 58 -16.46 -10.11 -8.29
C GLU A 58 -17.95 -9.77 -8.29
N LYS A 59 -18.64 -9.99 -7.16
CA LYS A 59 -20.03 -9.55 -7.00
C LYS A 59 -20.15 -8.04 -7.03
N SER A 60 -19.25 -7.31 -6.35
CA SER A 60 -19.17 -5.84 -6.40
C SER A 60 -18.97 -5.34 -7.83
N CYS A 61 -18.04 -5.96 -8.57
CA CYS A 61 -17.73 -5.61 -9.96
C CYS A 61 -18.95 -5.76 -10.87
N ARG A 62 -19.65 -6.91 -10.81
CA ARG A 62 -20.87 -7.13 -11.61
C ARG A 62 -21.98 -6.11 -11.34
N LEU A 63 -22.11 -5.67 -10.08
CA LEU A 63 -23.07 -4.65 -9.70
C LEU A 63 -22.62 -3.27 -10.20
N TYR A 64 -21.36 -2.88 -10.05
CA TYR A 64 -20.86 -1.62 -10.62
C TYR A 64 -20.90 -1.57 -12.15
N GLU A 65 -20.74 -2.72 -12.81
CA GLU A 65 -20.87 -2.84 -14.27
C GLU A 65 -22.29 -2.56 -14.76
N SER A 66 -23.32 -2.85 -13.95
CA SER A 66 -24.72 -2.55 -14.31
C SER A 66 -25.13 -1.10 -14.02
N LEU A 67 -24.34 -0.36 -13.25
CA LEU A 67 -24.58 1.06 -12.95
C LEU A 67 -24.12 1.98 -14.10
N ARG A 68 -24.74 3.16 -14.17
CA ARG A 68 -24.43 4.20 -15.16
C ARG A 68 -24.08 5.52 -14.45
N GLY A 69 -23.35 6.40 -15.13
CA GLY A 69 -23.01 7.72 -14.60
C GLY A 69 -21.96 7.69 -13.48
N GLU A 70 -22.10 8.58 -12.51
CA GLU A 70 -21.14 8.83 -11.42
C GLU A 70 -20.85 7.61 -10.56
N GLU A 71 -21.84 6.74 -10.32
CA GLU A 71 -21.67 5.55 -9.49
C GLU A 71 -20.69 4.53 -10.10
N ARG A 72 -20.49 4.57 -11.41
CA ARG A 72 -19.53 3.70 -12.12
C ARG A 72 -18.08 4.09 -11.82
N LYS A 73 -17.80 5.30 -11.30
CA LYS A 73 -16.43 5.74 -10.97
C LYS A 73 -15.78 4.86 -9.88
N GLU A 74 -16.61 4.31 -8.99
CA GLU A 74 -16.19 3.38 -7.92
C GLU A 74 -15.78 1.99 -8.43
N LEU A 75 -15.93 1.71 -9.73
CA LEU A 75 -15.46 0.46 -10.34
C LEU A 75 -13.93 0.35 -10.35
N GLY A 76 -13.21 1.47 -10.41
CA GLY A 76 -11.74 1.51 -10.44
C GLY A 76 -11.09 0.79 -9.25
N PRO A 77 -11.42 1.18 -8.01
CA PRO A 77 -10.91 0.52 -6.81
C PRO A 77 -11.24 -0.98 -6.74
N VAL A 78 -12.45 -1.38 -7.17
CA VAL A 78 -12.86 -2.79 -7.22
C VAL A 78 -11.98 -3.59 -8.18
N LEU A 79 -11.78 -3.07 -9.39
CA LEU A 79 -10.94 -3.71 -10.40
C LEU A 79 -9.48 -3.80 -9.95
N GLY A 80 -8.94 -2.75 -9.31
CA GLY A 80 -7.57 -2.76 -8.78
C GLY A 80 -7.38 -3.86 -7.72
N ASN A 81 -8.32 -4.00 -6.81
CA ASN A 81 -8.29 -5.04 -5.78
C ASN A 81 -8.47 -6.46 -6.37
N LEU A 82 -9.34 -6.62 -7.37
CA LEU A 82 -9.48 -7.90 -8.10
C LEU A 82 -8.22 -8.30 -8.82
N LEU A 83 -7.60 -7.37 -9.55
CA LEU A 83 -6.36 -7.62 -10.29
C LEU A 83 -5.25 -8.04 -9.33
N ARG A 84 -5.09 -7.32 -8.21
CA ARG A 84 -4.13 -7.71 -7.16
C ARG A 84 -4.36 -9.14 -6.68
N LEU A 85 -5.58 -9.51 -6.32
CA LEU A 85 -5.88 -10.87 -5.87
C LEU A 85 -5.60 -11.89 -6.96
N LYS A 86 -6.00 -11.63 -8.21
CA LYS A 86 -5.76 -12.52 -9.35
C LYS A 86 -4.27 -12.79 -9.57
N PHE A 87 -3.42 -11.76 -9.47
CA PHE A 87 -1.97 -11.95 -9.52
C PHE A 87 -1.45 -12.78 -8.35
N VAL A 88 -1.86 -12.47 -7.12
CA VAL A 88 -1.37 -13.17 -5.91
C VAL A 88 -1.84 -14.63 -5.85
N THR A 89 -3.04 -14.95 -6.35
CA THR A 89 -3.58 -16.31 -6.36
C THR A 89 -3.30 -17.07 -7.65
N GLY A 90 -2.63 -16.47 -8.63
CA GLY A 90 -2.45 -17.06 -9.97
C GLY A 90 -3.77 -17.35 -10.71
N ASN A 91 -4.84 -16.58 -10.42
CA ASN A 91 -6.14 -16.75 -11.08
C ASN A 91 -6.21 -15.89 -12.34
N TRP A 92 -5.96 -16.50 -13.49
CA TRP A 92 -5.90 -15.82 -14.78
C TRP A 92 -7.25 -15.73 -15.50
N THR A 93 -8.32 -16.25 -14.92
CA THR A 93 -9.65 -16.25 -15.52
C THR A 93 -10.11 -14.81 -15.78
N ARG A 94 -10.43 -14.51 -17.04
CA ARG A 94 -10.84 -13.17 -17.52
C ARG A 94 -9.81 -12.06 -17.26
N LEU A 95 -8.53 -12.38 -17.04
CA LEU A 95 -7.50 -11.37 -16.71
C LEU A 95 -7.46 -10.23 -17.74
N ASN A 96 -7.42 -10.55 -19.04
CA ASN A 96 -7.39 -9.55 -20.11
C ASN A 96 -8.57 -8.57 -20.04
N PHE A 97 -9.78 -9.08 -19.74
CA PHE A 97 -10.96 -8.24 -19.58
C PHE A 97 -10.79 -7.24 -18.43
N PHE A 98 -10.30 -7.70 -17.28
CA PHE A 98 -10.08 -6.85 -16.12
C PHE A 98 -8.95 -5.83 -16.36
N LEU A 99 -7.85 -6.25 -17.01
CA LEU A 99 -6.74 -5.37 -17.39
C LEU A 99 -7.20 -4.26 -18.35
N SER A 100 -7.91 -4.60 -19.43
CA SER A 100 -8.42 -3.61 -20.38
C SER A 100 -9.42 -2.65 -19.73
N SER A 101 -10.29 -3.16 -18.85
CA SER A 101 -11.26 -2.34 -18.12
C SER A 101 -10.58 -1.37 -17.17
N PHE A 102 -9.58 -1.84 -16.42
CA PHE A 102 -8.80 -1.00 -15.52
C PHE A 102 -7.99 0.05 -16.28
N ALA A 103 -7.30 -0.34 -17.36
CA ALA A 103 -6.54 0.56 -18.22
C ALA A 103 -7.40 1.70 -18.79
N ARG A 104 -8.63 1.38 -19.20
CA ARG A 104 -9.61 2.39 -19.66
C ARG A 104 -9.92 3.40 -18.55
N ILE A 105 -10.23 2.94 -17.33
CA ILE A 105 -10.54 3.82 -16.19
C ILE A 105 -9.32 4.67 -15.79
N ALA A 106 -8.11 4.10 -15.84
CA ALA A 106 -6.88 4.84 -15.57
C ALA A 106 -6.67 5.99 -16.58
N ARG A 107 -6.90 5.73 -17.87
CA ARG A 107 -6.87 6.78 -18.91
C ARG A 107 -7.92 7.86 -18.69
N GLU A 108 -9.14 7.47 -18.33
CA GLU A 108 -10.23 8.40 -18.01
C GLU A 108 -9.88 9.29 -16.80
N SER A 109 -9.34 8.68 -15.74
CA SER A 109 -8.93 9.40 -14.51
C SER A 109 -7.81 10.39 -14.79
N SER A 110 -6.81 9.98 -15.59
CA SER A 110 -5.71 10.84 -16.03
C SER A 110 -6.22 12.05 -16.82
N ARG A 111 -7.11 11.83 -17.80
CA ARG A 111 -7.69 12.92 -18.62
C ARG A 111 -8.55 13.89 -17.82
N ALA A 112 -9.27 13.38 -16.83
CA ALA A 112 -10.18 14.17 -16.00
C ALA A 112 -9.50 14.79 -14.75
N GLU A 113 -8.20 14.53 -14.55
CA GLU A 113 -7.49 14.81 -13.29
C GLU A 113 -8.25 14.30 -12.03
N ALA A 114 -8.98 13.20 -12.20
CA ALA A 114 -9.79 12.60 -11.15
C ALA A 114 -8.92 11.72 -10.23
N PRO A 115 -9.39 11.40 -9.00
CA PRO A 115 -8.70 10.47 -8.13
C PRO A 115 -8.33 9.16 -8.85
N PRO A 116 -7.11 8.63 -8.65
CA PRO A 116 -6.67 7.45 -9.37
C PRO A 116 -7.48 6.22 -8.94
N PRO A 117 -7.71 5.25 -9.84
CA PRO A 117 -8.54 4.09 -9.56
C PRO A 117 -7.91 3.12 -8.55
N SER A 118 -6.57 3.13 -8.37
CA SER A 118 -5.88 2.35 -7.36
C SER A 118 -4.53 2.97 -6.98
N ASN A 119 -3.86 2.36 -6.01
CA ASN A 119 -2.45 2.66 -5.71
C ASN A 119 -1.59 2.45 -6.99
N PRO A 120 -0.68 3.39 -7.33
CA PRO A 120 0.14 3.36 -8.54
C PRO A 120 1.04 2.13 -8.66
N VAL A 121 1.42 1.49 -7.55
CA VAL A 121 2.24 0.26 -7.56
C VAL A 121 1.56 -0.86 -8.34
N PHE A 122 0.22 -0.95 -8.25
CA PHE A 122 -0.53 -1.92 -9.03
C PHE A 122 -0.69 -1.47 -10.49
N VAL A 123 -0.61 -0.15 -10.75
CA VAL A 123 -0.76 0.43 -12.09
C VAL A 123 0.41 0.11 -13.01
N LEU A 124 1.60 -0.07 -12.43
CA LEU A 124 2.81 -0.52 -13.14
C LEU A 124 2.65 -1.90 -13.80
N ALA A 125 1.70 -2.72 -13.33
CA ALA A 125 1.44 -4.05 -13.89
C ALA A 125 0.42 -4.04 -15.04
N TYR A 126 -0.06 -2.87 -15.48
CA TYR A 126 -1.16 -2.75 -16.45
C TYR A 126 -0.70 -2.21 -17.80
N PRO A 127 -1.37 -2.61 -18.91
CA PRO A 127 -1.03 -2.17 -20.26
C PRO A 127 -1.53 -0.73 -20.51
N VAL A 128 -0.84 0.25 -19.95
CA VAL A 128 -1.06 1.69 -20.16
C VAL A 128 0.24 2.38 -20.53
N ASP A 129 0.14 3.50 -21.25
CA ASP A 129 1.31 4.28 -21.70
C ASP A 129 1.98 5.00 -20.51
N ASP A 130 3.30 5.24 -20.59
CA ASP A 130 4.10 5.85 -19.51
C ASP A 130 3.55 7.20 -19.02
N SER A 131 2.97 7.99 -19.92
CA SER A 131 2.34 9.27 -19.57
C SER A 131 1.13 9.09 -18.65
N VAL A 132 0.35 8.02 -18.84
CA VAL A 132 -0.78 7.68 -17.97
C VAL A 132 -0.27 7.19 -16.62
N LEU A 133 0.78 6.37 -16.60
CA LEU A 133 1.42 5.91 -15.36
C LEU A 133 1.90 7.08 -14.50
N LEU A 134 2.63 8.01 -15.11
CA LEU A 134 3.15 9.19 -14.42
C LEU A 134 2.01 10.07 -13.87
N SER A 135 0.99 10.33 -14.69
CA SER A 135 -0.19 11.10 -14.27
C SER A 135 -0.89 10.47 -13.06
N ILE A 136 -1.13 9.16 -13.09
CA ILE A 136 -1.74 8.42 -11.99
C ILE A 136 -0.89 8.47 -10.72
N ALA A 137 0.43 8.32 -10.84
CA ALA A 137 1.35 8.45 -9.71
C ALA A 137 1.30 9.87 -9.09
N MET A 138 1.26 10.91 -9.92
CA MET A 138 1.14 12.30 -9.46
C MET A 138 -0.20 12.58 -8.78
N LEU A 139 -1.31 12.10 -9.35
CA LEU A 139 -2.65 12.22 -8.77
C LEU A 139 -2.75 11.50 -7.43
N TYR A 140 -2.16 10.31 -7.32
CA TYR A 140 -2.07 9.57 -6.06
C TYR A 140 -1.29 10.36 -5.01
N ALA A 141 -0.10 10.86 -5.35
CA ALA A 141 0.72 11.65 -4.45
C ALA A 141 0.02 12.93 -3.98
N LYS A 142 -0.69 13.63 -4.88
CA LYS A 142 -1.52 14.80 -4.54
C LYS A 142 -2.60 14.45 -3.53
N GLY A 143 -3.33 13.35 -3.75
CA GLY A 143 -4.36 12.87 -2.83
C GLY A 143 -3.80 12.52 -1.45
N GLN A 144 -2.65 11.86 -1.38
CA GLN A 144 -1.99 11.55 -0.09
C GLN A 144 -1.56 12.81 0.66
N ARG A 145 -0.99 13.80 -0.05
CA ARG A 145 -0.62 15.10 0.55
C ARG A 145 -1.83 15.82 1.13
N GLN A 146 -2.96 15.82 0.41
CA GLN A 146 -4.19 16.45 0.90
C GLN A 146 -4.73 15.75 2.17
N LYS A 147 -4.72 14.41 2.19
CA LYS A 147 -5.10 13.65 3.40
C LYS A 147 -4.17 13.95 4.57
N PHE A 148 -2.85 13.98 4.34
CA PHE A 148 -1.86 14.25 5.38
C PHE A 148 -1.93 15.69 5.92
N ALA A 149 -2.09 16.68 5.03
CA ALA A 149 -2.27 18.08 5.41
C ALA A 149 -3.59 18.31 6.18
N GLY A 150 -4.64 17.56 5.86
CA GLY A 150 -5.88 17.57 6.64
C GLY A 150 -5.75 16.90 8.01
N ALA A 151 -4.84 15.94 8.16
CA ALA A 151 -4.64 15.16 9.38
C ALA A 151 -3.60 15.76 10.35
N THR A 152 -2.71 16.63 9.87
CA THR A 152 -1.61 17.18 10.65
C THR A 152 -1.48 18.68 10.46
N SER A 153 -1.32 19.42 11.56
CA SER A 153 -0.94 20.84 11.53
C SER A 153 0.57 21.03 11.33
N LEU A 154 1.28 19.99 10.87
CA LEU A 154 2.73 20.00 10.78
C LEU A 154 3.16 20.78 9.53
N PRO A 155 4.02 21.79 9.65
CA PRO A 155 4.56 22.49 8.49
C PRO A 155 5.35 21.51 7.63
N LEU A 156 5.31 21.70 6.31
CA LEU A 156 6.19 20.98 5.39
C LEU A 156 7.65 21.16 5.85
N PRO A 157 8.44 20.08 5.96
CA PRO A 157 9.84 20.20 6.30
C PRO A 157 10.54 21.11 5.28
N ARG A 158 11.26 22.13 5.75
CA ARG A 158 12.16 22.88 4.88
C ARG A 158 13.42 22.05 4.65
N ALA A 159 13.91 22.04 3.40
CA ALA A 159 15.22 21.50 3.13
C ALA A 159 16.26 22.27 3.97
N PRO A 160 17.18 21.58 4.65
CA PRO A 160 18.26 22.28 5.36
C PRO A 160 19.17 22.99 4.35
N ASP A 161 19.59 24.22 4.66
CA ASP A 161 20.45 25.06 3.81
C ASP A 161 21.92 24.57 3.73
N LEU A 162 22.20 23.34 4.18
CA LEU A 162 23.56 22.83 4.31
C LEU A 162 24.02 22.17 3.00
N LEU A 163 24.86 22.90 2.24
CA LEU A 163 25.62 22.36 1.12
C LEU A 163 26.85 21.55 1.58
N GLU A 164 27.39 21.84 2.77
CA GLU A 164 28.58 21.17 3.31
C GLU A 164 28.37 20.67 4.75
N LEU A 165 28.88 19.47 5.04
CA LEU A 165 28.81 18.85 6.36
C LEU A 165 29.91 19.45 7.28
N PRO A 166 29.55 20.11 8.40
CA PRO A 166 30.54 20.75 9.27
C PRO A 166 31.60 19.77 9.79
N ALA A 167 32.82 20.28 10.00
CA ALA A 167 33.93 19.48 10.54
C ALA A 167 33.54 18.83 11.89
N GLY A 168 33.82 17.54 12.04
CA GLY A 168 33.47 16.76 13.23
C GLY A 168 32.00 16.36 13.36
N LYS A 169 31.10 16.78 12.44
CA LYS A 169 29.72 16.30 12.39
C LYS A 169 29.59 15.08 11.47
N LYS A 170 28.65 14.19 11.81
CA LYS A 170 28.25 13.05 10.98
C LYS A 170 26.97 13.37 10.23
N LEU A 171 26.87 12.90 8.98
CA LEU A 171 25.65 12.90 8.20
C LEU A 171 24.78 11.73 8.67
N THR A 172 23.54 12.01 9.07
CA THR A 172 22.57 10.97 9.40
C THR A 172 21.64 10.72 8.23
N ILE A 173 21.61 9.47 7.74
CA ILE A 173 20.75 9.02 6.66
C ILE A 173 19.65 8.14 7.26
N GLY A 174 18.41 8.62 7.22
CA GLY A 174 17.24 7.86 7.65
C GLY A 174 16.66 7.02 6.52
N PHE A 175 16.63 5.70 6.68
CA PHE A 175 15.95 4.76 5.80
C PHE A 175 14.61 4.38 6.41
N LEU A 176 13.52 4.75 5.75
CA LEU A 176 12.17 4.28 6.11
C LEU A 176 11.80 3.13 5.19
N ALA A 177 11.66 1.93 5.74
CA ALA A 177 11.34 0.73 4.98
C ALA A 177 10.28 -0.10 5.72
N PRO A 178 9.02 -0.14 5.24
CA PRO A 178 8.02 -1.05 5.79
C PRO A 178 8.37 -2.50 5.45
N GLY A 179 8.12 -3.42 6.38
CA GLY A 179 8.38 -4.86 6.20
C GLY A 179 9.85 -5.28 6.37
N GLN A 180 10.57 -4.65 7.31
CA GLN A 180 11.93 -5.09 7.65
C GLN A 180 11.88 -6.36 8.48
N GLY A 181 12.64 -7.36 8.04
CA GLY A 181 12.50 -8.74 8.48
C GLY A 181 12.92 -9.70 7.37
N ASN A 182 12.18 -10.78 7.19
CA ASN A 182 12.32 -11.67 6.03
C ASN A 182 11.68 -11.08 4.76
N GLY A 183 12.01 -9.83 4.43
CA GLY A 183 11.48 -9.09 3.29
C GLY A 183 12.57 -8.80 2.24
N VAL A 184 12.18 -8.70 0.96
CA VAL A 184 13.11 -8.42 -0.16
C VAL A 184 13.87 -7.11 0.05
N GLY A 185 13.22 -6.09 0.61
CA GLY A 185 13.86 -4.82 0.93
C GLY A 185 15.01 -4.98 1.93
N SER A 186 14.87 -5.83 2.94
CA SER A 186 15.94 -6.14 3.89
C SER A 186 17.07 -6.94 3.24
N HIS A 187 16.75 -7.95 2.42
CA HIS A 187 17.76 -8.75 1.72
C HIS A 187 18.61 -7.92 0.74
N LEU A 188 18.00 -6.92 0.08
CA LEU A 188 18.71 -6.05 -0.86
C LEU A 188 19.43 -4.88 -0.18
N ALA A 189 18.83 -4.25 0.84
CA ALA A 189 19.37 -3.03 1.43
C ALA A 189 20.36 -3.29 2.59
N SER A 190 20.28 -4.45 3.25
CA SER A 190 21.10 -4.75 4.43
C SER A 190 22.61 -4.70 4.14
N TRP A 191 23.04 -5.20 2.99
CA TRP A 191 24.46 -5.22 2.63
C TRP A 191 25.03 -3.82 2.36
N SER A 192 24.30 -3.00 1.59
CA SER A 192 24.68 -1.60 1.32
C SER A 192 24.70 -0.76 2.60
N PHE A 193 23.74 -0.98 3.50
CA PHE A 193 23.68 -0.32 4.81
C PHE A 193 24.94 -0.61 5.64
N TRP A 194 25.36 -1.88 5.67
CA TRP A 194 26.49 -2.33 6.47
C TRP A 194 27.84 -1.79 5.97
N GLN A 195 28.04 -1.74 4.65
CA GLN A 195 29.28 -1.22 4.06
C GLN A 195 29.47 0.28 4.33
N HIS A 196 28.43 1.10 4.20
CA HIS A 196 28.54 2.55 4.43
C HIS A 196 28.79 2.91 5.90
N CYS A 197 28.17 2.20 6.85
CA CYS A 197 28.39 2.45 8.28
C CYS A 197 29.78 2.02 8.75
N LYS A 198 30.35 0.95 8.18
CA LYS A 198 31.65 0.43 8.61
C LYS A 198 32.83 1.19 8.01
N GLN A 199 32.68 1.75 6.81
CA GLN A 199 33.77 2.40 6.08
C GLN A 199 33.84 3.91 6.30
N SER A 200 32.80 4.55 6.86
CA SER A 200 32.76 6.00 7.04
C SER A 200 32.65 6.40 8.51
N SER A 201 33.66 7.11 9.01
CA SER A 201 33.59 7.79 10.31
C SER A 201 32.61 8.96 10.32
N ARG A 202 32.06 9.35 9.16
CA ARG A 202 31.24 10.55 8.96
C ARG A 202 29.77 10.26 8.63
N ILE A 203 29.34 9.01 8.55
CA ILE A 203 27.95 8.65 8.20
C ILE A 203 27.33 7.81 9.33
N SER A 204 26.11 8.13 9.74
CA SER A 204 25.25 7.26 10.54
C SER A 204 23.99 6.93 9.74
N CYS A 205 23.56 5.68 9.77
CA CYS A 205 22.32 5.27 9.11
C CYS A 205 21.31 4.84 10.17
N VAL A 206 20.08 5.35 10.08
CA VAL A 206 18.98 4.99 10.99
C VAL A 206 17.92 4.28 10.18
N LEU A 207 17.48 3.11 10.64
CA LEU A 207 16.45 2.33 9.99
C LEU A 207 15.13 2.46 10.77
N PHE A 208 14.07 2.87 10.08
CA PHE A 208 12.71 2.90 10.60
C PHE A 208 11.92 1.74 9.99
N SER A 209 11.44 0.83 10.84
CA SER A 209 10.54 -0.24 10.45
C SER A 209 9.27 -0.24 11.30
N ASP A 210 8.14 -0.50 10.64
CA ASP A 210 6.97 -1.02 11.31
C ASP A 210 7.21 -2.51 11.57
N LYS A 211 6.99 -2.92 12.83
CA LYS A 211 7.35 -4.22 13.41
C LYS A 211 7.06 -5.44 12.51
N ASP A 212 7.96 -6.41 12.54
CA ASP A 212 7.56 -7.83 12.45
C ASP A 212 6.88 -8.22 13.77
N GLU A 213 5.67 -8.77 13.73
CA GLU A 213 4.90 -9.20 14.91
C GLU A 213 5.50 -10.41 15.66
N GLY A 214 6.78 -10.74 15.45
CA GLY A 214 7.44 -11.93 15.99
C GLY A 214 8.22 -11.76 17.30
N GLU A 215 8.68 -10.55 17.65
CA GLU A 215 9.50 -10.35 18.86
C GLU A 215 9.13 -9.07 19.63
N ALA A 216 9.21 -9.17 20.96
CA ALA A 216 8.71 -8.20 21.92
C ALA A 216 9.13 -6.75 21.60
N GLY A 217 8.11 -5.87 21.62
CA GLY A 217 8.23 -4.49 21.20
C GLY A 217 9.21 -3.65 22.01
N GLY A 218 10.18 -3.07 21.31
CA GLY A 218 10.94 -1.92 21.76
C GLY A 218 11.19 -1.00 20.57
N ARG A 219 10.98 0.30 20.75
CA ARG A 219 11.47 1.34 19.83
C ARG A 219 13.01 1.24 19.86
N ARG A 220 13.62 0.52 18.91
CA ARG A 220 15.08 0.52 18.79
C ARG A 220 15.44 1.78 18.01
N GLU A 221 15.84 2.85 18.71
CA GLU A 221 16.80 3.76 18.11
C GLU A 221 18.07 2.96 17.89
N VAL A 222 18.21 2.45 16.67
CA VAL A 222 19.38 1.70 16.28
C VAL A 222 20.50 2.71 15.99
N GLU A 223 21.09 3.29 17.04
CA GLU A 223 22.50 3.65 16.97
C GLU A 223 23.27 2.33 17.06
N HIS A 224 23.72 1.80 15.92
CA HIS A 224 24.42 0.52 15.82
C HIS A 224 23.63 -0.72 16.31
N VAL A 225 22.94 -1.42 15.40
CA VAL A 225 22.79 -2.87 15.58
C VAL A 225 24.06 -3.44 15.00
N GLN A 226 25.02 -3.70 15.88
CA GLN A 226 26.00 -4.73 15.64
C GLN A 226 25.19 -6.03 15.52
N LEU A 227 24.84 -6.42 14.29
CA LEU A 227 24.41 -7.80 14.01
C LEU A 227 25.66 -8.67 14.22
N THR A 228 26.04 -8.93 15.46
CA THR A 228 26.79 -10.15 15.81
C THR A 228 25.80 -11.30 15.80
N GLY A 229 25.24 -11.59 14.62
CA GLY A 229 24.83 -12.93 14.29
C GLY A 229 26.08 -13.57 13.70
N GLU A 230 26.88 -14.22 14.55
CA GLU A 230 27.73 -15.28 14.04
C GLU A 230 26.81 -16.21 13.26
N LEU A 231 27.01 -16.27 11.94
CA LEU A 231 26.65 -17.46 11.19
C LEU A 231 27.47 -18.58 11.82
N SER A 232 26.91 -19.27 12.80
CA SER A 232 27.41 -20.59 13.19
C SER A 232 27.15 -21.50 12.00
N ARG A 233 28.11 -21.50 11.07
CA ARG A 233 28.49 -22.75 10.42
C ARG A 233 29.10 -23.58 11.53
N ASP A 234 28.34 -24.53 12.06
CA ASP A 234 28.85 -25.82 12.50
C ASP A 234 27.70 -26.78 12.85
N ALA A 235 27.80 -27.97 12.25
CA ALA A 235 27.03 -29.22 12.39
C ALA A 235 25.63 -29.31 11.77
#